data_AF-A0A7C2K479-F1
#
_entry.id   AF-A0A7C2K479-F1
#
_cell.length_a   1.000
_cell.length_b   1.000
_cell.length_c   1.000
_cell.angle_alpha   90.00
_cell.angle_beta   90.00
_cell.angle_gamma   90.00
#
_symmetry.space_group_name_H-M   'P 1'
#
loop_
_entity.id
_entity.type
_entity.pdbx_description
1 polymer ?
#
loop_
_entity_poly.entity_id
_entity_poly.type
_entity_poly.pdbx_seq_one_letter_code
_entity_poly.pdbx_strand_id
1 'polypeptide(L)' 'MLTLKKLQEFKEYLESGAFIEDFEMRTPDGQAEMLDMIDLLFEICEKANEVISQHFYQRLKGVPIGEGGKDLN' A
#
# COMPACT_ATOMS: atom_id res chain seq x y z
N MET A 1 15.86 -1.55 -1.66
CA MET A 1 14.90 -0.64 -1.02
C MET A 1 13.91 -0.19 -2.08
N LEU A 2 12.60 -0.25 -1.80
CA LEU A 2 11.56 0.19 -2.72
C LEU A 2 11.59 1.72 -2.86
N THR A 3 11.50 2.24 -4.09
CA THR A 3 11.54 3.69 -4.35
C THR A 3 10.18 4.19 -4.81
N LEU A 4 9.90 5.48 -4.60
CA LEU A 4 8.67 6.13 -5.08
C LEU A 4 8.52 5.98 -6.60
N LYS A 5 9.62 6.16 -7.35
CA LYS A 5 9.62 5.97 -8.81
C LYS A 5 9.17 4.56 -9.20
N LYS A 6 9.67 3.52 -8.52
CA LYS A 6 9.29 2.13 -8.82
C LYS A 6 7.83 1.83 -8.47
N LEU A 7 7.30 2.44 -7.41
CA LEU A 7 5.87 2.35 -7.07
C LEU A 7 4.99 3.03 -8.13
N GLN A 8 5.41 4.20 -8.63
CA GLN A 8 4.69 4.92 -9.69
C GLN A 8 4.70 4.14 -11.00
N GLU A 9 5.87 3.65 -11.44
CA GLU A 9 6.00 2.81 -12.63
C GLU A 9 5.12 1.56 -12.53
N PHE A 10 5.08 0.92 -11.36
CA PHE A 10 4.24 -0.26 -11.16
C PHE A 10 2.74 0.08 -11.14
N LYS A 11 2.35 1.22 -10.55
CA LYS A 11 0.97 1.71 -10.60
C LYS A 11 0.53 1.98 -12.04
N GLU A 12 1.36 2.66 -12.84
CA GLU A 12 1.10 2.92 -14.25
C GLU A 12 0.96 1.62 -15.05
N TYR A 13 1.80 0.62 -14.77
CA TYR A 13 1.71 -0.70 -15.38
C TYR A 13 0.36 -1.38 -15.09
N LEU A 14 -0.11 -1.37 -13.84
CA LEU A 14 -1.43 -1.89 -13.48
C LEU A 14 -2.58 -1.11 -14.15
N GLU A 15 -2.49 0.23 -14.17
CA GLU A 15 -3.53 1.09 -14.76
C GLU A 15 -3.62 0.97 -16.28
N SER A 16 -2.51 0.63 -16.94
CA SER A 16 -2.47 0.46 -18.39
C SER A 16 -3.20 -0.78 -18.91
N GLY A 17 -3.50 -1.75 -18.03
CA GLY A 17 -4.02 -3.06 -18.43
C GLY A 17 -2.96 -4.06 -18.92
N ALA A 18 -1.72 -3.61 -19.17
CA ALA A 18 -0.62 -4.46 -19.63
C ALA A 18 -0.31 -5.63 -18.67
N PHE A 19 -0.59 -5.47 -17.37
CA PHE A 19 -0.46 -6.58 -16.42
C PHE A 19 -1.32 -7.78 -16.79
N ILE A 20 -2.57 -7.56 -17.20
CA ILE A 20 -3.49 -8.65 -17.57
C ILE A 20 -3.07 -9.26 -18.91
N GLU A 21 -2.65 -8.45 -19.87
CA GLU A 21 -2.13 -8.94 -21.15
C GLU A 21 -0.90 -9.85 -20.93
N ASP A 22 0.07 -9.40 -20.11
CA ASP A 22 1.25 -10.19 -19.78
C ASP A 22 0.91 -11.46 -19.01
N PHE A 23 -0.10 -11.41 -18.13
CA PHE A 23 -0.58 -12.56 -17.38
C PHE A 23 -1.18 -13.63 -18.30
N GLU A 24 -2.06 -13.23 -19.21
CA GLU A 24 -2.73 -14.14 -20.15
C GLU A 24 -1.77 -14.80 -21.15
N MET A 25 -0.65 -14.12 -21.48
CA MET A 25 0.36 -14.64 -22.40
C MET A 25 1.39 -15.58 -21.76
N ARG A 26 1.40 -15.73 -20.43
CA ARG A 26 2.37 -16.58 -19.71
C ARG A 26 1.94 -18.05 -19.61
N THR A 27 2.91 -18.89 -19.29
CA THR A 27 2.66 -20.28 -18.88
C THR A 27 1.92 -20.31 -17.53
N PRO A 28 1.26 -21.44 -17.17
CA PRO A 28 0.58 -21.57 -15.88
C PRO A 28 1.49 -21.29 -14.67
N ASP A 29 2.74 -21.74 -14.70
CA ASP A 29 3.71 -21.46 -13.64
C ASP A 29 4.04 -19.95 -13.56
N GLY A 30 4.21 -19.29 -14.71
CA GLY A 30 4.46 -17.85 -14.77
C GLY A 30 3.25 -17.01 -14.34
N GLN A 31 2.04 -17.53 -14.53
CA GLN A 31 0.81 -16.94 -14.00
C GLN A 31 0.77 -17.05 -12.46
N ALA A 32 1.08 -18.24 -11.92
CA ALA A 32 1.15 -18.44 -10.48
C ALA A 32 2.15 -17.47 -9.81
N GLU A 33 3.35 -17.32 -10.39
CA GLU A 33 4.35 -16.36 -9.89
C GLU A 33 3.83 -14.90 -9.90
N MET A 34 3.06 -14.51 -10.92
CA MET A 34 2.47 -13.17 -10.98
C MET A 34 1.38 -12.96 -9.93
N LEU A 35 0.59 -14.00 -9.62
CA LEU A 35 -0.41 -13.94 -8.55
C LEU A 35 0.28 -13.85 -7.18
N ASP A 36 1.32 -14.66 -6.94
CA ASP A 36 2.12 -14.60 -5.72
C ASP A 36 2.73 -13.18 -5.51
N MET A 37 3.14 -12.52 -6.59
CA MET A 37 3.62 -11.13 -6.53
C MET A 37 2.53 -10.15 -6.08
N ILE A 38 1.30 -10.30 -6.55
CA ILE A 38 0.17 -9.45 -6.16
C ILE A 38 -0.22 -9.72 -4.69
N ASP A 39 -0.22 -10.97 -4.27
CA ASP A 39 -0.50 -11.33 -2.88
C ASP A 39 0.54 -10.71 -1.94
N LEU A 40 1.83 -10.82 -2.27
CA LEU A 40 2.89 -10.17 -1.50
C LEU A 40 2.74 -8.64 -1.46
N LEU A 41 2.26 -8.02 -2.53
CA LEU A 41 2.00 -6.57 -2.55
C LEU A 41 0.92 -6.17 -1.55
N PHE A 42 -0.15 -6.97 -1.43
CA PHE A 42 -1.19 -6.71 -0.43
C PHE A 42 -0.65 -6.84 0.99
N GLU A 43 0.13 -7.88 1.28
CA GLU A 43 0.79 -8.04 2.58
C GLU A 43 1.69 -6.84 2.92
N ILE A 44 2.44 -6.33 1.94
CA ILE A 44 3.27 -5.13 2.11
C ILE A 44 2.41 -3.90 2.42
N CYS A 45 1.28 -3.72 1.75
CA CYS A 45 0.38 -2.60 2.00
C CYS A 45 -0.20 -2.65 3.41
N GLU A 46 -0.64 -3.82 3.86
CA GLU A 46 -1.10 -4.04 5.24
C GLU A 46 0.00 -3.73 6.24
N LYS A 47 1.23 -4.21 6.00
CA LYS A 47 2.35 -3.96 6.90
C LYS A 47 2.72 -2.48 6.97
N ALA A 48 2.71 -1.79 5.83
CA ALA A 48 2.95 -0.35 5.79
C ALA A 48 1.89 0.42 6.60
N ASN A 49 0.61 0.04 6.47
CA ASN A 49 -0.47 0.61 7.27
C ASN A 49 -0.29 0.37 8.78
N GLU A 50 0.09 -0.86 9.17
CA GLU A 50 0.37 -1.20 10.57
C GLU A 50 1.50 -0.32 11.15
N VAL A 51 2.61 -0.20 10.43
CA VAL A 51 3.78 0.59 10.86
C VAL A 51 3.43 2.06 11.05
N ILE A 52 2.73 2.66 10.08
CA ILE A 52 2.31 4.06 10.15
C ILE A 52 1.29 4.28 11.27
N SER A 53 0.32 3.38 11.41
CA SER A 53 -0.69 3.44 12.46
C SER A 53 -0.06 3.36 13.86
N GLN A 54 0.88 2.44 14.08
CA GLN A 54 1.63 2.34 15.34
C GLN A 54 2.41 3.61 15.63
N HIS A 55 3.09 4.17 14.63
CA HIS A 55 3.87 5.40 14.78
C HIS A 55 3.00 6.59 15.20
N PHE A 56 1.86 6.81 14.53
CA PHE A 56 0.97 7.92 14.87
C PHE A 56 0.20 7.68 16.17
N TYR A 57 -0.19 6.45 16.47
CA TYR A 57 -0.85 6.11 17.74
C TYR A 57 0.08 6.34 18.94
N GLN A 58 1.35 5.97 18.84
CA GLN A 58 2.36 6.28 19.85
C GLN A 58 2.57 7.79 20.00
N ARG A 59 2.57 8.55 18.90
CA ARG A 59 2.69 10.00 18.92
C ARG A 59 1.48 10.70 19.55
N LEU A 60 0.26 10.17 19.36
CA LEU A 60 -0.97 10.70 19.94
C LEU A 60 -1.14 10.34 21.42
N LYS A 61 -0.53 9.26 21.92
CA LYS A 61 -0.47 8.97 23.38
C LYS A 61 0.34 10.00 24.18
N GLY A 62 1.15 10.85 23.52
CA GLY A 62 1.87 11.96 24.14
C GLY A 62 1.18 13.31 24.05
N VAL A 63 0.03 13.41 23.36
CA VAL A 63 -0.76 14.64 23.26
C VAL A 63 -2.05 14.42 24.07
N PRO A 64 -2.22 15.08 25.23
CA PRO A 64 -3.54 15.09 25.85
C PRO A 64 -4.51 15.71 24.85
N ILE A 65 -5.63 15.03 24.57
CA ILE A 65 -6.75 15.61 23.84
C ILE A 65 -7.36 16.66 24.78
N GLY A 66 -6.75 17.84 24.80
CA GLY A 66 -7.24 19.03 25.48
C GLY A 66 -8.22 19.76 24.58
N GLU A 67 -9.48 19.74 24.99
CA GLU A 67 -10.49 20.79 24.83
C GLU A 67 -10.28 21.77 23.65
N GLY A 68 -10.81 21.42 22.48
CA GLY A 68 -10.93 22.33 21.33
C GLY A 68 -12.37 22.51 20.85
N GLY A 69 -13.34 22.42 21.77
CA GLY A 69 -14.77 22.43 21.45
C GLY A 69 -15.61 23.20 22.46
N LYS A 70 -15.15 24.38 22.87
CA LYS A 70 -16.01 25.42 23.41
C LYS A 70 -15.82 26.70 22.61
N ASP A 71 -16.97 27.25 22.25
CA ASP A 71 -17.20 28.64 21.85
C ASP A 71 -16.76 29.04 20.44
N LEU A 72 -17.67 28.80 19.49
CA LEU A 72 -17.98 29.78 18.46
C LEU A 72 -19.47 30.12 18.59
N ASN A 73 -19.72 31.27 19.23
CA ASN A 73 -20.95 32.06 19.03
C ASN A 73 -21.04 32.51 17.56
#